data_AF-F3GN71-F1
#
_entry.id   AF-F3GN71-F1
#
_cell.length_a   1.000
_cell.length_b   1.000
_cell.length_c   1.000
_cell.angle_alpha   90.00
_cell.angle_beta   90.00
_cell.angle_gamma   90.00
#
_symmetry.space_group_name_H-M   'P 1'
#
loop_
_entity.id
_entity.type
_entity.pdbx_description
1 polymer ?
#
loop_
_entity_poly.entity_id
_entity_poly.type
_entity_poly.pdbx_seq_one_letter_code
_entity_poly.pdbx_strand_id
1 'polypeptide(L)'
;GTAWTDEYRFRRLDGAYADVLDRGHVIRDIDGQAVRMIGAMLDMSQMRKAETALRQSEERSRAMLETIEAAFAIIQVKFDADDSPVDYRFIEAN
;
A
#
# COMPACT_ATOMS: atom_id res chain seq x y z
N GLY A 1 -2.27 -7.24 34.54
CA GLY A 1 -1.55 -7.92 33.46
C GLY A 1 -0.06 -7.61 33.54
N THR A 2 0.80 -8.45 32.95
CA THR A 2 2.26 -8.26 32.87
C THR A 2 2.71 -7.64 31.54
N ALA A 3 1.81 -7.57 30.57
CA ALA A 3 2.03 -7.03 29.23
C ALA A 3 0.91 -6.03 28.88
N TRP A 4 1.26 -5.02 28.10
CA TRP A 4 0.33 -4.05 27.53
C TRP A 4 0.76 -3.73 26.10
N THR A 5 -0.22 -3.59 25.20
CA THR A 5 -0.01 -3.14 23.84
C THR A 5 -1.17 -2.23 23.46
N ASP A 6 -0.88 -1.15 22.75
CA ASP A 6 -1.93 -0.28 22.21
C ASP A 6 -1.42 0.52 21.01
N GLU A 7 -2.36 1.02 20.21
CA GLU A 7 -2.11 1.92 19.08
C GLU A 7 -2.82 3.25 19.29
N TYR A 8 -2.08 4.35 19.25
CA TYR A 8 -2.65 5.67 19.52
C TYR A 8 -1.88 6.78 18.82
N ARG A 9 -2.51 7.96 18.78
CA ARG A 9 -1.87 9.18 18.27
C ARG A 9 -1.04 9.84 19.38
N PHE A 10 0.27 9.92 19.17
CA PHE A 10 1.21 10.59 20.06
C PHE A 10 1.58 11.96 19.53
N ARG A 11 1.42 13.01 20.34
CA ARG A 11 1.80 14.38 19.94
C ARG A 11 3.30 14.61 20.18
N ARG A 12 4.03 14.92 19.10
CA ARG A 12 5.46 15.26 19.12
C ARG A 12 5.70 16.68 19.62
N LEU A 13 6.97 16.98 19.90
CA LEU A 13 7.41 18.31 20.35
C LEU A 13 7.06 19.42 19.36
N ASP A 14 7.12 19.14 18.06
CA ASP A 14 6.76 20.06 16.98
C ASP A 14 5.25 20.29 16.83
N GLY A 15 4.43 19.59 17.64
CA GLY A 15 2.98 19.67 17.62
C GLY A 15 2.30 18.73 16.64
N ALA A 16 3.05 18.03 15.76
CA ALA A 16 2.51 17.02 14.87
C ALA A 16 2.16 15.74 15.63
N TYR A 17 1.33 14.88 15.02
CA TYR A 17 0.99 13.57 15.58
C TYR A 17 1.72 12.44 14.86
N ALA A 18 2.22 11.48 15.63
CA ALA A 18 2.65 10.16 15.17
C ALA A 18 1.57 9.13 15.48
N ASP A 19 1.39 8.16 14.59
CA ASP A 19 0.66 6.92 14.87
C ASP A 19 1.66 5.96 15.51
N VAL A 20 1.50 5.68 16.80
CA VAL A 20 2.44 4.89 17.58
C VAL A 20 1.82 3.55 17.92
N LEU A 21 2.58 2.47 17.70
CA LEU A 21 2.37 1.20 18.37
C LEU A 21 3.27 1.17 19.60
N ASP A 22 2.66 1.04 20.77
CA ASP A 22 3.38 0.98 22.03
C ASP A 22 3.23 -0.41 22.65
N ARG A 23 4.33 -0.91 23.22
CA ARG A 23 4.40 -2.20 23.90
C ARG A 23 5.17 -2.04 25.19
N GLY A 24 4.55 -2.46 26.28
CA GLY A 24 5.11 -2.40 27.61
C GLY A 24 5.01 -3.71 28.37
N HIS A 25 5.97 -3.98 29.23
CA HIS A 25 5.99 -5.10 30.15
C HIS A 25 6.35 -4.64 31.56
N VAL A 26 5.61 -5.15 32.54
CA VAL A 26 5.86 -4.91 33.96
C VAL A 26 6.71 -6.04 34.51
N ILE A 27 7.88 -5.68 35.04
CA ILE A 27 8.79 -6.56 35.77
C ILE A 27 8.34 -6.57 37.23
N ARG A 28 8.19 -7.78 37.78
CA ARG A 28 7.78 -8.01 39.16
C ARG A 28 8.85 -8.78 39.92
N ASP A 29 8.95 -8.53 41.23
CA ASP A 29 9.81 -9.30 42.12
C ASP A 29 9.17 -10.65 42.51
N ILE A 30 9.84 -11.39 43.40
CA ILE A 30 9.41 -12.71 43.87
C ILE A 30 8.09 -12.68 44.64
N ASP A 31 7.79 -11.55 45.30
CA ASP A 31 6.56 -11.34 46.05
C ASP A 31 5.42 -10.83 45.14
N GLY A 32 5.69 -10.72 43.83
CA GLY A 32 4.74 -10.28 42.83
C GLY A 32 4.57 -8.76 42.77
N GLN A 33 5.38 -7.98 43.47
CA GLN A 33 5.28 -6.52 43.45
C GLN A 33 5.89 -5.93 42.18
N ALA A 34 5.22 -4.92 41.63
CA ALA A 34 5.71 -4.24 40.43
C ALA A 34 6.91 -3.37 40.76
N VAL A 35 8.07 -3.72 40.23
CA VAL A 35 9.35 -3.03 40.51
C VAL A 35 9.82 -2.17 39.34
N ARG A 36 9.38 -2.48 38.10
CA ARG A 36 9.74 -1.71 36.91
C ARG A 36 8.76 -1.95 35.77
N MET A 37 8.64 -0.97 34.87
CA MET A 37 8.07 -1.15 33.55
C MET A 37 9.13 -0.87 32.49
N ILE A 38 9.20 -1.72 31.46
CA ILE A 38 9.99 -1.51 30.26
C ILE A 38 9.04 -1.43 29.07
N GLY A 39 9.32 -0.57 28.10
CA GLY A 39 8.51 -0.47 26.90
C GLY A 39 9.25 0.15 25.73
N ALA A 40 8.66 -0.01 24.55
CA ALA A 40 9.16 0.56 23.31
C ALA A 40 7.99 1.10 22.49
N MET A 41 8.16 2.32 22.00
CA MET A 41 7.24 2.98 21.09
C MET A 41 7.79 2.88 19.66
N LEU A 42 6.96 2.41 18.74
CA LEU A 42 7.25 2.37 17.31
C LEU A 42 6.38 3.40 16.60
N ASP A 43 7.01 4.41 16.02
CA ASP A 43 6.36 5.35 15.11
C ASP A 43 6.05 4.66 13.77
N MET A 44 4.77 4.46 13.49
CA MET A 44 4.26 3.81 12.28
C MET A 44 3.80 4.82 11.21
N SER A 45 3.91 6.13 11.45
CA SER A 45 3.36 7.13 10.52
C SER A 45 3.99 7.06 9.13
N GLN A 46 5.30 6.81 9.02
CA GLN A 46 5.96 6.70 7.71
C GLN A 46 5.52 5.45 6.96
N MET A 47 5.41 4.32 7.67
CA MET A 47 4.96 3.05 7.09
C MET A 47 3.53 3.17 6.56
N ARG A 48 2.60 3.72 7.36
CA ARG A 48 1.20 3.93 6.96
C ARG A 48 1.07 4.91 5.79
N LYS A 49 1.91 5.95 5.73
CA LYS A 49 1.95 6.88 4.59
C LYS A 49 2.40 6.20 3.31
N ALA A 50 3.46 5.39 3.37
CA ALA A 50 3.96 4.66 2.22
C ALA A 50 2.93 3.63 1.72
N GLU A 51 2.30 2.90 2.63
CA GLU A 51 1.22 1.95 2.30
C GLU A 51 0.03 2.66 1.65
N THR A 52 -0.39 3.80 2.20
CA THR A 52 -1.50 4.59 1.63
C THR A 52 -1.15 5.11 0.23
N ALA A 53 0.07 5.62 0.03
CA ALA A 53 0.53 6.11 -1.26
C ALA A 53 0.62 4.98 -2.30
N LEU A 54 1.11 3.80 -1.91
CA LEU A 54 1.15 2.62 -2.76
C LEU A 54 -0.26 2.21 -3.18
N ARG A 55 -1.18 2.06 -2.21
CA ARG A 55 -2.57 1.70 -2.49
C ARG A 55 -3.24 2.70 -3.43
N GLN A 56 -3.05 3.99 -3.22
CA GLN A 56 -3.59 5.03 -4.11
C GLN A 56 -3.01 4.94 -5.53
N SER A 57 -1.72 4.62 -5.67
CA SER A 57 -1.09 4.42 -6.97
C SER A 57 -1.65 3.19 -7.69
N GLU A 58 -1.86 2.09 -6.96
CA GLU A 58 -2.45 0.86 -7.50
C GLU A 58 -3.91 1.07 -7.92
N GLU A 59 -4.71 1.72 -7.09
CA GLU A 59 -6.10 2.09 -7.40
C GLU A 59 -6.16 2.99 -8.64
N ARG A 60 -5.27 3.98 -8.74
CA ARG A 60 -5.19 4.85 -9.92
C ARG A 60 -4.80 4.08 -11.18
N SER A 61 -3.82 3.18 -11.07
CA SER A 61 -3.35 2.37 -12.19
C SER A 61 -4.46 1.41 -12.67
N ARG A 62 -5.15 0.76 -11.73
CA ARG A 62 -6.30 -0.09 -12.02
C ARG A 62 -7.43 0.69 -12.68
N ALA A 63 -7.80 1.84 -12.14
CA ALA A 63 -8.85 2.69 -12.71
C ALA A 63 -8.50 3.14 -14.13
N MET A 64 -7.23 3.44 -14.42
CA MET A 64 -6.78 3.74 -15.79
C MET A 64 -6.96 2.55 -16.72
N LEU A 65 -6.62 1.33 -16.28
CA LEU A 65 -6.81 0.12 -17.07
C LEU A 65 -8.29 -0.26 -17.24
N GLU A 66 -9.15 0.03 -16.27
CA GLU A 66 -10.59 -0.27 -16.32
C GLU A 66 -11.40 0.78 -17.12
N THR A 67 -10.98 2.05 -17.10
CA THR A 67 -11.58 3.11 -17.94
C THR A 67 -11.09 3.06 -19.38
N ILE A 68 -10.00 2.36 -19.63
CA ILE A 68 -9.72 1.81 -20.93
C ILE A 68 -10.76 0.69 -21.14
N GLU A 69 -11.95 1.06 -21.62
CA GLU A 69 -12.58 0.25 -22.67
C GLU A 69 -11.55 0.19 -23.79
N ALA A 70 -10.58 -0.72 -23.68
CA ALA A 70 -9.69 -1.00 -24.79
C ALA A 70 -10.62 -1.60 -25.85
N ALA A 71 -11.14 -0.76 -26.73
CA ALA A 71 -11.59 -1.18 -28.04
C ALA A 71 -10.32 -1.68 -28.73
N PHE A 72 -10.02 -2.96 -28.51
CA PHE A 72 -8.93 -3.63 -29.19
C PHE A 72 -9.54 -4.30 -30.41
N ALA A 73 -8.83 -4.19 -31.52
CA ALA A 73 -9.21 -4.88 -32.72
C ALA A 73 -8.05 -5.72 -33.22
N ILE A 74 -8.35 -6.97 -33.57
CA ILE A 74 -7.43 -7.82 -34.30
C ILE A 74 -7.60 -7.45 -35.78
N ILE A 75 -6.54 -6.94 -36.39
CA ILE A 75 -6.50 -6.66 -37.83
C ILE A 75 -5.59 -7.67 -38.55
N GLN A 76 -6.04 -8.13 -39.71
CA GLN A 76 -5.19 -8.81 -40.66
C GLN A 76 -4.66 -7.78 -41.66
N VAL A 77 -3.35 -7.59 -41.69
CA VAL A 77 -2.69 -6.73 -42.67
C VAL A 77 -2.42 -7.55 -43.94
N LYS A 78 -2.75 -6.96 -45.09
CA LYS A 78 -2.44 -7.49 -46.41
C LYS A 78 -1.19 -6.78 -46.92
N PHE A 79 -0.22 -7.57 -47.36
CA PHE A 79 1.03 -7.10 -47.95
C PHE A 79 1.03 -7.36 -49.46
N ASP A 80 1.76 -6.52 -50.20
CA ASP A 80 2.05 -6.77 -51.62
C ASP A 80 3.28 -7.68 -51.80
N ALA A 81 3.73 -7.85 -53.05
CA ALA A 81 4.86 -8.72 -53.38
C ALA A 81 6.21 -8.19 -52.88
N ASP A 82 6.30 -6.91 -52.55
CA ASP A 82 7.50 -6.24 -52.05
C ASP A 82 7.47 -6.11 -50.51
N ASP A 83 6.60 -6.88 -49.84
CA ASP A 83 6.39 -6.88 -48.38
C ASP A 83 5.93 -5.53 -47.82
N SER A 84 5.29 -4.70 -48.66
CA SER A 84 4.72 -3.42 -48.25
C SER A 84 3.26 -3.59 -47.83
N PRO A 85 2.83 -3.03 -46.69
CA PRO A 85 1.44 -3.12 -46.25
C PRO A 85 0.55 -2.26 -47.15
N VAL A 86 -0.46 -2.88 -47.77
CA VAL A 86 -1.35 -2.22 -48.74
C VAL A 86 -2.79 -2.10 -48.28
N ASP A 87 -3.24 -2.97 -47.36
CA ASP A 87 -4.62 -2.98 -46.89
C ASP A 87 -4.73 -3.69 -45.53
N TYR A 88 -5.87 -3.54 -44.83
CA TYR A 88 -6.16 -4.28 -43.61
C TYR A 88 -7.64 -4.62 -43.47
N ARG A 89 -7.93 -5.72 -42.79
CA ARG A 89 -9.30 -6.15 -42.46
C ARG A 89 -9.42 -6.44 -40.97
N PHE A 90 -10.51 -5.96 -40.36
CA PHE A 90 -10.89 -6.31 -38.99
C PHE A 90 -11.35 -7.78 -38.93
N ILE A 91 -10.71 -8.56 -38.05
CA ILE A 91 -11.11 -9.95 -37.74
C ILE A 91 -12.03 -9.96 -36.52
N GLU A 92 -11.67 -9.23 -35.47
CA GLU A 92 -12.39 -9.18 -34.20
C GLU A 92 -12.24 -7.78 -33.59
N ALA A 93 -13.29 -7.27 -32.97
CA ALA A 93 -13.29 -6.04 -32.19
C ALA A 93 -14.31 -6.16 -31.06
N ASN A 94 -14.01 -5.58 -29.91
CA ASN A 94 -14.92 -5.45 -28.77
C ASN A 94 -15.50 -4.04 -28.66
#